data_AF-A0A2R6FAY4-F1
#
_entry.id   AF-A0A2R6FAY4-F1
#
_cell.length_a   1.000
_cell.length_b   1.000
_cell.length_c   1.000
_cell.angle_alpha   90.00
_cell.angle_beta   90.00
_cell.angle_gamma   90.00
#
_symmetry.space_group_name_H-M   'P 1'
#
loop_
_entity.id
_entity.type
_entity.pdbx_description
1 polymer ?
#
loop_
_entity_poly.entity_id
_entity_poly.type
_entity_poly.pdbx_seq_one_letter_code
_entity_poly.pdbx_strand_id
1 'polypeptide(L)'
;MYAAELRGSNRMVTLLHTADTHLGYRQYHRPEREADFREAFYEVIEAAIARDVDAVVHAGDLFNSSRPGIDALSDALEGLKRLAAADIPFLSIVGNHDGTRDRQWLDVFASLGLATRLGESGFSIRSDEDGDETGASRVVLYGLDHVEPASPSPTATGTRGRSADRAPSSSTRSSRATITPIRRRS
;
A
#
# COMPACT_ATOMS: atom_id res chain seq x y z
N MET A 1 21.37 9.84 -43.87
CA MET A 1 20.57 11.02 -43.48
C MET A 1 19.14 10.77 -43.92
N TYR A 2 18.41 9.96 -43.17
CA TYR A 2 16.96 9.80 -43.30
C TYR A 2 16.33 10.47 -42.07
N ALA A 3 15.25 11.19 -42.33
CA ALA A 3 14.63 12.16 -41.44
C ALA A 3 14.38 11.60 -40.03
N ALA A 4 14.78 12.38 -39.03
CA ALA A 4 14.25 12.29 -37.68
C ALA A 4 12.77 12.65 -37.76
N GLU A 5 11.92 11.63 -37.81
CA GLU A 5 10.48 11.81 -37.86
C GLU A 5 9.96 11.93 -36.42
N LEU A 6 9.64 13.18 -36.09
CA LEU A 6 9.08 13.66 -34.83
C LEU A 6 7.79 12.92 -34.47
N ARG A 7 7.81 12.23 -33.32
CA ARG A 7 6.76 12.33 -32.31
C ARG A 7 7.48 12.34 -30.98
N GLY A 8 7.41 13.46 -30.24
CA GLY A 8 7.61 13.40 -28.80
C GLY A 8 6.70 12.29 -28.29
N SER A 9 7.30 11.20 -27.84
CA SER A 9 6.58 10.03 -27.39
C SER A 9 5.85 10.45 -26.13
N ASN A 10 4.58 10.83 -26.27
CA ASN A 10 3.64 11.00 -25.18
C ASN A 10 3.42 9.62 -24.51
N ARG A 11 4.44 9.15 -23.80
CA ARG A 11 4.42 7.91 -23.04
C ARG A 11 3.47 8.16 -21.87
N MET A 12 2.54 7.25 -21.65
CA MET A 12 1.67 7.34 -20.48
C MET A 12 2.40 6.71 -19.30
N VAL A 13 2.33 7.36 -18.14
CA VAL A 13 2.81 6.74 -16.89
C VAL A 13 1.95 5.51 -16.58
N THR A 14 2.59 4.36 -16.46
CA THR A 14 1.99 3.06 -16.15
C THR A 14 2.42 2.64 -14.76
N LEU A 15 1.45 2.45 -13.88
CA LEU A 15 1.68 2.02 -12.50
C LEU A 15 1.04 0.65 -12.29
N LEU A 16 1.74 -0.25 -11.60
CA LEU A 16 1.12 -1.44 -11.02
C LEU A 16 0.72 -1.13 -9.58
N HIS A 17 -0.54 -1.34 -9.22
CA HIS A 17 -1.03 -1.14 -7.86
C HIS A 17 -1.45 -2.46 -7.21
N THR A 18 -1.05 -2.66 -5.96
CA THR A 18 -1.44 -3.80 -5.12
C THR A 18 -1.50 -3.40 -3.64
N ALA A 19 -1.96 -4.29 -2.75
CA ALA A 19 -2.04 -4.09 -1.31
C ALA A 19 -2.15 -5.45 -0.58
N ASP A 20 -2.05 -5.45 0.75
CA ASP A 20 -2.42 -6.60 1.60
C ASP A 20 -1.71 -7.91 1.18
N THR A 21 -0.41 -7.84 0.89
CA THR A 21 0.38 -9.01 0.49
C THR A 21 0.56 -10.01 1.64
N HIS A 22 0.62 -9.54 2.90
CA HIS A 22 0.67 -10.39 4.08
C HIS A 22 1.75 -11.51 4.05
N LEU A 23 2.97 -11.18 3.62
CA LEU A 23 4.08 -12.14 3.63
C LEU A 23 4.30 -12.76 5.01
N GLY A 24 4.58 -14.07 5.03
CA GLY A 24 4.70 -14.88 6.24
C GLY A 24 3.37 -15.32 6.85
N TYR A 25 2.24 -15.06 6.21
CA TYR A 25 0.95 -15.53 6.72
C TYR A 25 0.76 -17.03 6.49
N ARG A 26 0.67 -17.77 7.60
CA ARG A 26 0.33 -19.20 7.61
C ARG A 26 -1.14 -19.39 7.91
N GLN A 27 -2.00 -19.22 6.91
CA GLN A 27 -3.43 -19.49 7.09
C GLN A 27 -3.65 -20.94 7.56
N TYR A 28 -4.42 -21.11 8.64
CA TYR A 28 -4.63 -22.40 9.32
C TYR A 28 -3.36 -23.10 9.83
N HIS A 29 -2.27 -22.33 10.06
CA HIS A 29 -0.95 -22.85 10.43
C HIS A 29 -0.36 -23.84 9.40
N ARG A 30 -0.80 -23.73 8.14
CA ARG A 30 -0.34 -24.58 7.04
C ARG A 30 0.83 -23.91 6.32
N PRO A 31 2.01 -24.55 6.22
CA PRO A 31 3.15 -23.98 5.49
C PRO A 31 2.84 -23.80 4.00
N GLU A 32 1.97 -24.63 3.42
CA GLU A 32 1.56 -24.49 2.02
C GLU A 32 0.84 -23.16 1.77
N ARG A 33 0.13 -22.63 2.77
CA ARG A 33 -0.57 -21.35 2.65
C ARG A 33 0.36 -20.16 2.70
N GLU A 34 1.50 -20.26 3.38
CA GLU A 34 2.53 -19.22 3.32
C GLU A 34 3.15 -19.14 1.92
N ALA A 35 3.33 -20.29 1.26
CA ALA A 35 3.80 -20.34 -0.11
C ALA A 35 2.83 -19.63 -1.07
N ASP A 36 1.51 -19.77 -0.89
CA ASP A 36 0.50 -19.08 -1.71
C ASP A 36 0.69 -17.55 -1.71
N PHE A 37 0.88 -16.93 -0.53
CA PHE A 37 1.09 -15.48 -0.41
C PHE A 37 2.42 -15.02 -1.04
N ARG A 38 3.49 -15.82 -0.85
CA ARG A 38 4.78 -15.56 -1.48
C ARG A 38 4.70 -15.66 -3.00
N GLU A 39 4.05 -16.70 -3.52
CA GLU A 39 3.90 -16.91 -4.96
C GLU A 39 3.07 -15.78 -5.59
N ALA A 40 1.97 -15.38 -4.95
CA ALA A 40 1.19 -14.23 -5.38
C ALA A 40 2.00 -12.92 -5.39
N PHE A 41 2.84 -12.69 -4.37
CA PHE A 41 3.76 -11.55 -4.34
C PHE A 41 4.71 -11.59 -5.54
N TYR A 42 5.34 -12.73 -5.81
CA TYR A 42 6.26 -12.87 -6.95
C TYR A 42 5.56 -12.74 -8.29
N GLU A 43 4.33 -13.22 -8.45
CA GLU A 43 3.53 -12.98 -9.65
C GLU A 43 3.33 -11.48 -9.91
N VAL A 44 3.08 -10.69 -8.86
CA VAL A 44 2.99 -9.23 -8.97
C VAL A 44 4.31 -8.61 -9.42
N ILE A 45 5.44 -9.05 -8.83
CA ILE A 45 6.78 -8.56 -9.20
C ILE A 45 7.11 -8.88 -10.66
N GLU A 46 6.93 -10.14 -11.07
CA GLU A 46 7.19 -10.56 -12.45
C GLU A 46 6.24 -9.87 -13.43
N ALA A 47 4.97 -9.65 -13.05
CA ALA A 47 4.01 -8.91 -13.85
C ALA A 47 4.40 -7.44 -14.05
N ALA A 48 4.99 -6.79 -13.04
CA ALA A 48 5.50 -5.42 -13.12
C ALA A 48 6.68 -5.34 -14.08
N ILE A 49 7.66 -6.23 -13.93
CA ILE A 49 8.87 -6.29 -14.75
C ILE A 49 8.51 -6.60 -16.21
N ALA A 50 7.70 -7.63 -16.45
CA ALA A 50 7.30 -8.04 -17.80
C ALA A 50 6.52 -6.95 -18.56
N ARG A 51 5.90 -6.00 -17.85
CA ARG A 51 5.14 -4.89 -18.42
C ARG A 51 5.91 -3.57 -18.49
N ASP A 52 7.16 -3.52 -18.01
CA ASP A 52 7.98 -2.30 -17.97
C ASP A 52 7.23 -1.11 -17.32
N VAL A 53 6.62 -1.37 -16.15
CA VAL A 53 5.87 -0.33 -15.43
C VAL A 53 6.81 0.71 -14.82
N ASP A 54 6.37 1.96 -14.74
CA ASP A 54 7.18 3.05 -14.19
C ASP A 54 7.31 3.01 -12.65
N ALA A 55 6.39 2.31 -11.97
CA ALA A 55 6.50 2.01 -10.54
C ALA A 55 5.51 0.92 -10.12
N VAL A 56 5.84 0.26 -9.00
CA VAL A 56 4.88 -0.53 -8.21
C VAL A 56 4.42 0.29 -7.01
N VAL A 57 3.11 0.37 -6.78
CA VAL A 57 2.50 1.07 -5.64
C VAL A 57 1.79 0.07 -4.74
N HIS A 58 2.31 -0.14 -3.53
CA HIS A 58 1.76 -1.06 -2.53
C HIS A 58 1.06 -0.31 -1.39
N ALA A 59 -0.26 -0.48 -1.23
CA ALA A 59 -1.06 0.29 -0.26
C ALA A 59 -0.98 -0.17 1.22
N GLY A 60 0.05 -0.93 1.57
CA GLY A 60 0.33 -1.35 2.95
C GLY A 60 0.00 -2.81 3.24
N ASP A 61 0.37 -3.27 4.43
CA ASP A 61 0.29 -4.66 4.89
C ASP A 61 1.12 -5.61 4.01
N LEU A 62 2.36 -5.20 3.76
CA LEU A 62 3.34 -6.05 3.06
C LEU A 62 3.62 -7.31 3.88
N PHE A 63 3.71 -7.17 5.21
CA PHE A 63 3.86 -8.28 6.12
C PHE A 63 2.60 -8.52 6.94
N ASN A 64 2.34 -9.79 7.23
CA ASN A 64 1.22 -10.14 8.10
C ASN A 64 1.47 -9.82 9.58
N SER A 65 2.73 -9.69 9.98
CA SER A 65 3.17 -9.46 11.35
C SER A 65 4.20 -8.35 11.35
N SER A 66 4.14 -7.47 12.36
CA SER A 66 5.18 -6.47 12.60
C SER A 66 6.54 -7.06 12.98
N ARG A 67 6.54 -8.34 13.37
CA ARG A 67 7.73 -9.18 13.53
C ARG A 67 7.65 -10.32 12.51
N PRO A 68 7.92 -10.05 11.23
CA PRO A 68 7.96 -11.08 10.20
C PRO A 68 9.13 -12.04 10.48
N GLY A 69 8.95 -13.29 10.07
CA GLY A 69 10.02 -14.29 10.12
C GLY A 69 11.12 -14.01 9.10
N ILE A 70 12.25 -14.71 9.25
CA ILE A 70 13.40 -14.59 8.32
C ILE A 70 12.98 -14.94 6.89
N ASP A 71 12.11 -15.93 6.71
CA ASP A 71 11.64 -16.37 5.39
C ASP A 71 10.87 -15.24 4.69
N ALA A 72 9.85 -14.67 5.33
CA ALA A 72 9.08 -13.53 4.80
C ALA A 72 9.97 -12.32 4.48
N LEU A 73 10.96 -12.02 5.33
CA LEU A 73 11.92 -10.95 5.08
C LEU A 73 12.81 -11.23 3.86
N SER A 74 13.22 -12.49 3.70
CA SER A 74 14.03 -12.93 2.57
C SER A 74 13.23 -12.87 1.27
N ASP A 75 11.96 -13.28 1.31
CA ASP A 75 11.05 -13.21 0.17
C ASP A 75 10.81 -11.76 -0.29
N ALA A 76 10.52 -10.86 0.66
CA ALA A 76 10.39 -9.43 0.36
C ALA A 76 11.69 -8.86 -0.22
N LEU A 77 12.84 -9.17 0.40
CA LEU A 77 14.14 -8.69 -0.05
C LEU A 77 14.46 -9.15 -1.48
N GLU A 78 14.15 -10.41 -1.81
CA GLU A 78 14.34 -10.97 -3.14
C GLU A 78 13.46 -10.27 -4.17
N GLY A 79 12.15 -10.15 -3.92
CA GLY A 79 11.22 -9.49 -4.85
C GLY A 79 11.58 -8.02 -5.09
N LEU A 80 11.92 -7.27 -4.03
CA LEU A 80 12.30 -5.87 -4.15
C LEU A 80 13.63 -5.68 -4.88
N LYS A 81 14.60 -6.59 -4.70
CA LYS A 81 15.85 -6.57 -5.48
C LYS A 81 15.62 -6.80 -6.97
N ARG A 82 14.65 -7.64 -7.35
CA ARG A 82 14.29 -7.85 -8.76
C ARG A 82 13.72 -6.58 -9.38
N LEU A 83 12.82 -5.89 -8.68
CA LEU A 83 12.30 -4.58 -9.11
C LEU A 83 13.43 -3.55 -9.24
N ALA A 84 14.28 -3.43 -8.22
CA ALA A 84 15.41 -2.49 -8.25
C ALA A 84 16.40 -2.78 -9.39
N ALA A 85 16.65 -4.05 -9.71
CA ALA A 85 17.48 -4.44 -10.84
C ALA A 85 16.85 -4.15 -12.21
N ALA A 86 15.53 -3.95 -12.26
CA ALA A 86 14.79 -3.53 -13.44
C ALA A 86 14.51 -2.01 -13.45
N ASP A 87 15.11 -1.24 -12.54
CA ASP A 87 14.88 0.20 -12.36
C ASP A 87 13.41 0.58 -12.07
N ILE A 88 12.62 -0.36 -11.52
CA ILE A 88 11.22 -0.13 -11.15
C ILE A 88 11.15 0.21 -9.65
N PRO A 89 10.83 1.45 -9.26
CA PRO A 89 10.71 1.82 -7.85
C PRO A 89 9.50 1.15 -7.20
N PHE A 90 9.70 0.58 -6.01
CA PHE A 90 8.62 0.12 -5.14
C PHE A 90 8.20 1.23 -4.18
N LEU A 91 7.00 1.74 -4.35
CA LEU A 91 6.41 2.82 -3.57
C LEU A 91 5.38 2.23 -2.61
N SER A 92 5.43 2.54 -1.33
CA SER A 92 4.50 1.96 -0.37
C SER A 92 4.15 2.87 0.80
N ILE A 93 3.02 2.59 1.44
CA ILE A 93 2.64 3.15 2.74
C ILE A 93 2.66 2.02 3.78
N VAL A 94 2.70 2.39 5.06
CA VAL A 94 2.68 1.44 6.17
C VAL A 94 1.23 1.09 6.51
N GLY A 95 0.91 -0.21 6.48
CA GLY A 95 -0.39 -0.73 6.90
C GLY A 95 -0.51 -0.93 8.41
N ASN A 96 -1.64 -1.47 8.88
CA ASN A 96 -1.88 -1.69 10.30
C ASN A 96 -1.03 -2.83 10.88
N HIS A 97 -0.71 -3.85 10.08
CA HIS A 97 0.11 -4.99 10.47
C HIS A 97 1.60 -4.62 10.53
N ASP A 98 2.01 -3.67 9.70
CA ASP A 98 3.38 -3.18 9.62
C ASP A 98 3.73 -2.19 10.77
N GLY A 99 2.74 -1.63 11.47
CA GLY A 99 2.85 -0.38 12.25
C GLY A 99 3.09 -0.46 13.77
N THR A 100 3.42 -1.60 14.38
CA THR A 100 3.26 -1.74 15.86
C THR A 100 4.39 -1.26 16.81
N ARG A 101 5.50 -0.63 16.36
CA ARG A 101 6.43 0.30 17.10
C ARG A 101 7.90 0.26 16.61
N ASP A 102 8.60 1.38 16.88
CA ASP A 102 10.04 1.75 16.79
C ASP A 102 10.79 1.63 15.45
N ARG A 103 10.54 0.62 14.60
CA ARG A 103 11.08 0.58 13.22
C ARG A 103 10.13 -0.17 12.31
N GLN A 104 9.69 0.48 11.24
CA GLN A 104 8.86 -0.16 10.22
C GLN A 104 9.78 -0.82 9.20
N TRP A 105 9.46 -2.05 8.78
CA TRP A 105 10.28 -2.78 7.80
C TRP A 105 10.41 -2.03 6.48
N LEU A 106 9.37 -1.27 6.11
CA LEU A 106 9.43 -0.37 4.97
C LEU A 106 10.57 0.65 5.07
N ASP A 107 10.82 1.24 6.25
CA ASP A 107 11.92 2.19 6.46
C ASP A 107 13.30 1.49 6.33
N VAL A 108 13.38 0.22 6.73
CA VAL A 108 14.60 -0.59 6.55
C VAL A 108 14.86 -0.80 5.06
N PHE A 109 13.87 -1.25 4.29
CA PHE A 109 14.03 -1.40 2.84
C PHE A 109 14.31 -0.07 2.13
N ALA A 110 13.72 1.03 2.60
CA ALA A 110 14.03 2.35 2.10
C ALA A 110 15.49 2.74 2.37
N SER A 111 16.03 2.44 3.56
CA SER A 111 17.46 2.67 3.85
C SER A 111 18.42 1.85 2.98
N LEU A 112 17.93 0.74 2.42
CA LEU A 112 18.67 -0.11 1.48
C LEU A 112 18.50 0.31 0.02
N GLY A 113 17.70 1.35 -0.25
CA GLY A 113 17.36 1.80 -1.62
C GLY A 113 16.41 0.86 -2.37
N LEU A 114 15.70 -0.02 -1.65
CA LEU A 114 14.82 -1.03 -2.24
C LEU A 114 13.34 -0.64 -2.22
N ALA A 115 12.97 0.39 -1.47
CA ALA A 115 11.61 0.89 -1.37
C ALA A 115 11.60 2.40 -1.14
N THR A 116 10.47 3.03 -1.41
CA THR A 116 10.19 4.41 -1.02
C THR A 116 8.89 4.46 -0.24
N ARG A 117 8.94 4.99 0.98
CA ARG A 117 7.73 5.29 1.75
C ARG A 117 7.08 6.55 1.21
N LEU A 118 5.83 6.44 0.76
CA LEU A 118 5.05 7.58 0.33
C LEU A 118 4.56 8.37 1.54
N GLY A 119 4.68 9.70 1.45
CA GLY A 119 4.21 10.63 2.48
C GLY A 119 3.73 11.93 1.87
N GLU A 120 3.63 12.98 2.69
CA GLU A 120 3.11 14.29 2.29
C GLU A 120 3.99 15.02 1.26
N SER A 121 5.28 14.70 1.18
CA SER A 121 6.20 15.30 0.19
C SER A 121 5.87 14.90 -1.24
N GLY A 122 5.18 13.77 -1.42
CA GLY A 122 4.88 13.17 -2.72
C GLY A 122 6.10 12.54 -3.40
N PHE A 123 5.85 11.62 -4.33
CA PHE A 123 6.84 11.02 -5.23
C PHE A 123 6.42 11.30 -6.67
N SER A 124 7.28 11.94 -7.46
CA SER A 124 6.94 12.33 -8.83
C SER A 124 7.53 11.39 -9.86
N ILE A 125 6.68 10.89 -10.75
CA ILE A 125 7.04 10.10 -11.92
C ILE A 125 6.77 10.94 -13.17
N ARG A 126 7.71 10.94 -14.10
CA ARG A 126 7.59 11.59 -15.41
C ARG A 126 7.72 10.52 -16.48
N SER A 127 6.94 10.67 -17.55
CA SER A 127 6.93 9.75 -18.68
C SER A 127 8.04 9.97 -19.69
N ASP A 128 8.72 11.12 -19.61
CA ASP A 128 9.70 11.55 -20.59
C ASP A 128 11.05 11.78 -19.90
N GLU A 129 12.11 11.15 -20.41
CA GLU A 129 13.49 11.35 -19.95
C GLU A 129 14.12 12.63 -20.55
N ASP A 130 13.62 13.10 -21.70
CA ASP A 130 14.29 14.08 -22.57
C ASP A 130 13.83 15.55 -22.45
N GLY A 131 12.97 15.88 -21.49
CA GLY A 131 12.68 17.29 -21.16
C GLY A 131 11.91 18.10 -22.22
N ASP A 132 11.28 17.46 -23.21
CA ASP A 132 10.32 18.14 -24.09
C ASP A 132 9.04 18.43 -23.28
N GLU A 133 8.86 19.69 -22.87
CA GLU A 133 7.75 20.13 -22.02
C GLU A 133 6.37 19.97 -22.67
N THR A 134 6.32 19.60 -23.95
CA THR A 134 5.11 19.65 -24.76
C THR A 134 4.30 18.35 -24.81
N GLY A 135 4.73 17.29 -24.10
CA GLY A 135 4.08 15.97 -24.12
C GLY A 135 4.14 15.15 -22.82
N ALA A 136 4.97 15.50 -21.85
CA ALA A 136 5.21 14.68 -20.66
C ALA A 136 4.00 14.58 -19.71
N SER A 137 3.46 13.38 -19.55
CA SER A 137 2.58 13.05 -18.42
C SER A 137 3.38 13.01 -17.12
N ARG A 138 3.03 13.86 -16.14
CA ARG A 138 3.60 13.85 -14.79
C ARG A 138 2.55 13.35 -13.78
N VAL A 139 2.92 12.35 -13.00
CA VAL A 139 2.12 11.85 -11.88
C VAL A 139 2.86 12.15 -10.58
N VAL A 140 2.13 12.60 -9.55
CA VAL A 140 2.67 12.76 -8.19
C VAL A 140 1.84 11.91 -7.25
N LEU A 141 2.49 10.96 -6.58
CA LEU A 141 1.86 10.02 -5.66
C LEU A 141 2.12 10.47 -4.23
N TYR A 142 1.05 10.60 -3.44
CA TYR A 142 1.11 10.93 -2.01
C TYR A 142 0.70 9.70 -1.20
N GLY A 143 1.23 9.58 0.03
CA GLY A 143 0.93 8.47 0.93
C GLY A 143 0.38 8.95 2.27
N LEU A 144 -0.54 8.18 2.83
CA LEU A 144 -1.02 8.33 4.20
C LEU A 144 -0.99 6.95 4.85
N ASP A 145 -0.12 6.76 5.83
CA ASP A 145 -0.04 5.50 6.56
C ASP A 145 -1.33 5.23 7.35
N HIS A 146 -1.54 3.97 7.72
CA HIS A 146 -2.63 3.60 8.59
C HIS A 146 -2.58 4.40 9.91
N VAL A 147 -3.71 5.01 10.26
CA VAL A 147 -3.90 5.69 11.54
C VAL A 147 -4.90 4.87 12.36
N GLU A 148 -4.50 4.45 13.56
CA GLU A 148 -5.41 3.75 14.47
C GLU A 148 -6.67 4.61 14.70
N PRO A 149 -7.87 4.04 14.58
CA PRO A 149 -9.09 4.79 14.84
C PRO A 149 -9.06 5.30 16.28
N ALA A 150 -9.42 6.57 16.47
CA ALA A 150 -9.47 7.18 17.78
C ALA A 150 -10.29 6.28 18.73
N SER A 151 -9.66 5.81 19.80
CA SER A 151 -10.36 5.04 20.83
C SER A 151 -11.54 5.88 21.34
N PRO A 152 -12.76 5.33 21.43
CA PRO A 152 -13.88 6.09 21.97
C PRO A 152 -13.51 6.54 23.39
N SER A 153 -13.65 7.83 23.65
CA SER A 153 -13.38 8.43 24.95
C SER A 153 -14.13 7.64 26.04
N PRO A 154 -13.48 7.27 27.15
CA PRO A 154 -14.20 6.69 28.29
C PRO A 154 -15.00 7.80 28.97
N THR A 155 -16.19 8.09 28.44
CA THR A 155 -17.11 9.06 29.05
C THR A 155 -18.36 8.36 29.55
N ALA A 156 -18.57 8.53 30.86
CA ALA A 156 -19.75 8.21 31.68
C ALA A 156 -19.94 6.75 32.13
N THR A 157 -19.17 6.33 33.14
CA THR A 157 -19.64 5.35 34.12
C THR A 157 -20.82 5.96 34.89
N GLY A 158 -22.04 5.75 34.40
CA GLY A 158 -23.26 6.07 35.11
C GLY A 158 -23.51 5.06 36.24
N THR A 159 -23.49 5.52 37.48
CA THR A 159 -24.02 4.80 38.64
C THR A 159 -25.54 4.68 38.55
N ARG A 160 -26.06 3.45 38.49
CA ARG A 160 -27.41 2.94 38.90
C ARG A 160 -27.45 1.48 38.43
N GLY A 161 -27.67 0.45 39.24
CA GLY A 161 -28.82 0.19 40.12
C GLY A 161 -29.53 -1.08 39.62
N ARG A 162 -29.66 -2.11 40.46
CA ARG A 162 -30.19 -3.46 40.18
C ARG A 162 -31.58 -3.48 39.49
N SER A 163 -31.83 -4.41 38.57
CA SER A 163 -32.83 -5.52 38.65
C SER A 163 -33.46 -5.96 37.31
N ALA A 164 -33.56 -7.29 37.17
CA ALA A 164 -34.55 -8.16 36.48
C ALA A 164 -34.84 -8.07 34.96
N ASP A 165 -34.69 -9.25 34.33
CA ASP A 165 -35.46 -9.91 33.25
C ASP A 165 -36.28 -9.07 32.25
N ARG A 166 -36.03 -9.33 30.95
CA ARG A 166 -37.00 -9.84 29.95
C ARG A 166 -36.54 -9.52 28.50
N ALA A 167 -36.34 -10.55 27.68
CA ALA A 167 -36.29 -10.44 26.21
C ALA A 167 -37.71 -10.14 25.67
N PRO A 168 -37.90 -9.43 24.53
CA PRO A 168 -37.72 -10.07 23.22
C PRO A 168 -37.42 -9.16 22.00
N SER A 169 -37.16 -9.84 20.88
CA SER A 169 -37.45 -9.52 19.46
C SER A 169 -36.58 -8.55 18.64
N SER A 170 -36.28 -9.07 17.45
CA SER A 170 -35.62 -8.51 16.27
C SER A 170 -36.21 -7.21 15.73
N SER A 171 -35.35 -6.25 15.37
CA SER A 171 -35.64 -5.30 14.31
C SER A 171 -34.37 -4.95 13.53
N THR A 172 -34.41 -5.24 12.22
CA THR A 172 -33.45 -4.78 11.23
C THR A 172 -33.57 -3.27 11.11
N ARG A 173 -32.48 -2.53 11.32
CA ARG A 173 -32.44 -1.08 11.04
C ARG A 173 -31.23 -0.76 10.17
N SER A 174 -31.53 -0.52 8.90
CA SER A 174 -30.63 0.07 7.91
C SER A 174 -30.21 1.46 8.37
N SER A 175 -28.92 1.66 8.64
CA SER A 175 -28.31 2.96 8.87
C SER A 175 -27.65 3.45 7.57
N ARG A 176 -28.39 4.31 6.87
CA ARG A 176 -27.93 5.10 5.73
C ARG A 176 -26.92 6.14 6.22
N ALA A 177 -25.67 6.07 5.74
CA ALA A 177 -24.67 7.10 5.99
C ALA A 177 -25.01 8.36 5.16
N THR A 178 -25.15 9.50 5.85
CA THR A 178 -25.34 10.82 5.23
C THR A 178 -23.97 11.42 4.94
N ILE A 179 -23.63 11.59 3.66
CA ILE A 179 -22.42 12.30 3.23
C ILE A 179 -22.71 13.80 3.23
N THR A 180 -21.96 14.58 4.01
CA THR A 180 -21.98 16.05 3.98
C THR A 180 -20.96 16.55 2.95
N PRO A 181 -21.31 17.43 2.00
CA PRO A 181 -20.36 17.93 1.02
C PRO A 181 -19.44 19.00 1.63
N ILE A 182 -18.13 18.83 1.42
CA ILE A 182 -17.10 19.80 1.80
C ILE A 182 -17.19 21.00 0.85
N ARG A 183 -17.40 22.19 1.40
CA ARG A 183 -17.34 23.47 0.68
C ARG A 183 -15.93 23.71 0.16
N ARG A 184 -15.77 23.86 -1.16
CA ARG A 184 -14.57 24.44 -1.76
C ARG A 184 -14.47 25.92 -1.35
N ARG A 185 -13.33 26.33 -0.82
CA ARG A 185 -12.99 27.75 -0.66
C ARG A 185 -12.52 28.27 -2.02
N SER A 186 -13.07 29.43 -2.36
CA SER A 186 -12.78 30.29 -3.52
C SER A 186 -11.35 30.81 -3.51
#